data_AF-A0A6G1ANA7-F1
#
_entry.id   AF-A0A6G1ANA7-F1
#
_cell.length_a   1.000
_cell.length_b   1.000
_cell.length_c   1.000
_cell.angle_alpha   90.00
_cell.angle_beta   90.00
_cell.angle_gamma   90.00
#
_symmetry.space_group_name_H-M   'P 1'
#
loop_
_entity.id
_entity.type
_entity.pdbx_description
1 polymer ?
#
loop_
_entity_poly.entity_id
_entity_poly.type
_entity_poly.pdbx_seq_one_letter_code
_entity_poly.pdbx_strand_id
1 'polypeptide(L)'
;MTKQKNFLLKKFQEEMTAKELLKADISHITEQEFRTIVIKLIAGLEKSMEDIKETIATKTMKLKNSCDELKNAINVVHNKREASNAQIEEAKRIGELEDIIIEKEEAEKKKDKLIQERERRVREVSDTIKWNNTHIIGIPEEEERGKGTEEVLEQILTENLPNLGKETDTEIQEAQRTPLRHNLN
;
A
#
# COMPACT_ATOMS: atom_id res chain seq x y z
N MET A 1 76.10 -13.92 58.40
CA MET A 1 75.47 -14.83 57.41
C MET A 1 74.18 -15.50 57.88
N THR A 2 73.90 -15.61 59.19
CA THR A 2 72.74 -16.34 59.73
C THR A 2 71.38 -15.63 59.57
N LYS A 3 71.36 -14.29 59.54
CA LYS A 3 70.11 -13.51 59.40
C LYS A 3 69.50 -13.57 57.99
N GLN A 4 70.33 -13.62 56.95
CA GLN A 4 69.89 -13.67 55.55
C GLN A 4 69.32 -15.05 55.19
N LYS A 5 69.92 -16.12 55.73
CA LYS A 5 69.43 -17.50 55.63
C LYS A 5 68.05 -17.66 56.27
N ASN A 6 67.83 -17.07 57.45
CA ASN A 6 66.51 -17.06 58.12
C ASN A 6 65.47 -16.18 57.42
N PHE A 7 65.89 -15.09 56.77
CA PHE A 7 64.98 -14.25 55.97
C PHE A 7 64.42 -15.01 54.78
N LEU A 8 65.29 -15.72 54.03
CA LEU A 8 64.86 -16.55 52.92
C LEU A 8 63.96 -17.70 53.39
N LEU A 9 64.33 -18.41 54.46
CA LEU A 9 63.53 -19.52 55.00
C LEU A 9 62.11 -19.08 55.43
N LYS A 10 61.99 -17.91 56.06
CA LYS A 10 60.71 -17.33 56.48
C LYS A 10 59.89 -16.83 55.29
N LYS A 11 60.54 -16.21 54.31
CA LYS A 11 59.89 -15.76 53.07
C LYS A 11 59.47 -16.94 52.17
N PHE A 12 60.16 -18.08 52.23
CA PHE A 12 59.81 -19.31 51.51
C PHE A 12 58.60 -20.06 52.07
N GLN A 13 58.22 -19.80 53.33
CA GLN A 13 56.99 -20.31 53.94
C GLN A 13 55.76 -19.47 53.57
N GLU A 14 55.96 -18.19 53.24
CA GLU A 14 54.94 -17.34 52.63
C GLU A 14 54.94 -17.54 51.10
N GLU A 15 53.78 -17.36 50.47
CA GLU A 15 53.55 -17.61 49.06
C GLU A 15 54.30 -16.54 48.20
N MET A 16 55.62 -16.70 48.05
CA MET A 16 56.44 -15.82 47.23
C MET A 16 55.97 -15.86 45.79
N THR A 17 55.65 -14.70 45.23
CA THR A 17 55.22 -14.59 43.84
C THR A 17 56.37 -14.93 42.90
N ALA A 18 56.07 -15.52 41.73
CA ALA A 18 57.07 -15.91 40.73
C ALA A 18 58.05 -14.77 40.34
N LYS A 19 57.60 -13.51 40.44
CA LYS A 19 58.40 -12.30 40.22
C LYS A 19 59.47 -12.04 41.28
N GLU A 20 59.28 -12.52 42.51
CA GLU A 20 60.24 -12.37 43.61
C GLU A 20 61.31 -13.46 43.59
N LEU A 21 60.98 -14.65 43.07
CA LEU A 21 61.93 -15.76 42.89
C LEU A 21 62.97 -15.46 41.80
N LEU A 22 62.59 -14.76 40.74
CA LEU A 22 63.49 -14.31 39.66
C LEU A 22 64.56 -13.31 40.12
N LYS A 23 64.40 -12.68 41.29
CA LYS A 23 65.31 -11.66 41.83
C LYS A 23 66.22 -12.16 42.96
N ALA A 24 66.12 -13.44 43.34
CA ALA A 24 66.88 -14.00 44.45
C ALA A 24 68.31 -14.40 44.03
N ASP A 25 69.29 -14.13 44.89
CA ASP A 25 70.67 -14.59 44.70
C ASP A 25 70.75 -16.10 44.94
N ILE A 26 70.98 -16.84 43.85
CA ILE A 26 70.98 -18.31 43.81
C ILE A 26 72.37 -18.93 44.00
N SER A 27 73.40 -18.13 44.24
CA SER A 27 74.80 -18.58 44.30
C SER A 27 75.12 -19.60 45.41
N HIS A 28 74.26 -19.74 46.42
CA HIS A 28 74.49 -20.60 47.59
C HIS A 28 73.28 -21.45 48.04
N ILE A 29 72.33 -21.74 47.14
CA ILE A 29 71.16 -22.59 47.45
C ILE A 29 71.51 -24.09 47.39
N THR A 30 70.86 -24.90 48.21
CA THR A 30 70.95 -26.36 48.15
C THR A 30 70.12 -26.92 47.01
N GLU A 31 70.46 -28.13 46.54
CA GLU A 31 69.70 -28.81 45.48
C GLU A 31 68.23 -29.03 45.87
N GLN A 32 67.95 -29.31 47.14
CA GLN A 32 66.58 -29.48 47.64
C GLN A 32 65.78 -28.17 47.58
N GLU A 33 66.40 -27.04 47.91
CA GLU A 33 65.78 -25.71 47.79
C GLU A 33 65.51 -25.37 46.33
N PHE A 34 66.46 -25.66 45.42
CA PHE A 34 66.26 -25.48 43.98
C PHE A 34 65.09 -26.31 43.44
N ARG A 35 65.03 -27.61 43.75
CA ARG A 35 63.91 -28.49 43.35
C ARG A 35 62.57 -27.97 43.85
N THR A 36 62.51 -27.47 45.09
CA THR A 36 61.30 -26.90 45.69
C THR A 36 60.83 -25.64 44.95
N ILE A 37 61.77 -24.76 44.56
CA ILE A 37 61.47 -23.56 43.78
C ILE A 37 60.89 -23.92 42.41
N VAL A 38 61.53 -24.86 41.71
CA VAL A 38 61.07 -25.32 40.38
C VAL A 38 59.66 -25.90 40.46
N ILE A 39 59.37 -26.76 41.45
CA ILE A 39 58.04 -27.35 41.64
C ILE A 39 56.99 -26.26 41.91
N LYS A 40 57.29 -25.28 42.78
CA LYS A 40 56.37 -24.16 43.07
C LYS A 40 56.09 -23.30 41.83
N LEU A 41 57.10 -23.04 41.00
CA LEU A 41 56.94 -22.29 39.75
C LEU A 41 56.07 -23.04 38.74
N ILE A 42 56.30 -24.35 38.56
CA ILE A 42 55.50 -25.19 37.67
C ILE A 42 54.04 -25.25 38.13
N ALA A 43 53.80 -25.47 39.43
CA ALA A 43 52.44 -25.50 39.99
C ALA A 43 51.72 -24.15 39.83
N GLY A 44 52.44 -23.03 40.00
CA GLY A 44 51.89 -21.69 39.75
C GLY A 44 51.52 -21.44 38.29
N LEU A 45 52.36 -21.91 37.36
CA LEU A 45 52.06 -21.87 35.92
C LEU A 45 50.85 -22.74 35.57
N GLU A 46 50.78 -23.97 36.11
CA GLU A 46 49.66 -24.89 35.90
C GLU A 46 48.34 -24.26 36.36
N LYS A 47 48.31 -23.67 37.56
CA LYS A 47 47.14 -22.94 38.06
C LYS A 47 46.75 -21.76 37.16
N SER A 48 47.72 -20.94 36.77
CA SER A 48 47.46 -19.82 35.84
C SER A 48 46.94 -20.29 34.49
N MET A 49 47.41 -21.43 33.98
CA MET A 49 46.95 -22.01 32.72
C MET A 49 45.51 -22.51 32.83
N GLU A 50 45.14 -23.15 33.95
CA GLU A 50 43.76 -23.60 34.17
C GLU A 50 42.81 -22.40 34.31
N ASP A 51 43.19 -21.35 35.03
CA ASP A 51 42.41 -20.11 35.14
C ASP A 51 42.19 -19.43 33.77
N ILE A 52 43.23 -19.39 32.93
CA ILE A 52 43.15 -18.86 31.56
C ILE A 52 42.21 -19.73 30.72
N LYS A 53 42.33 -21.06 30.80
CA LYS A 53 41.51 -22.01 30.06
C LYS A 53 40.03 -21.88 30.43
N GLU A 54 39.70 -21.75 31.70
CA GLU A 54 38.32 -21.51 32.16
C GLU A 54 37.80 -20.16 31.67
N THR A 55 38.63 -19.11 31.73
CA THR A 55 38.29 -17.78 31.21
C THR A 55 38.04 -17.79 29.70
N ILE A 56 38.84 -18.53 28.93
CA ILE A 56 38.64 -18.70 27.49
C ILE A 56 37.36 -19.48 27.22
N ALA A 57 37.14 -20.61 27.90
CA ALA A 57 35.96 -21.45 27.69
C ALA A 57 34.66 -20.66 27.95
N THR A 58 34.60 -19.91 29.05
CA THR A 58 33.44 -19.09 29.40
C THR A 58 33.19 -17.96 28.39
N LYS A 59 34.24 -17.27 27.93
CA LYS A 59 34.11 -16.23 26.88
C LYS A 59 33.68 -16.82 25.54
N THR A 60 34.25 -17.96 25.13
CA THR A 60 33.88 -18.67 23.90
C THR A 60 32.42 -19.11 23.93
N MET A 61 31.94 -19.62 25.07
CA MET A 61 30.53 -19.99 25.22
C MET A 61 29.59 -18.78 25.09
N LYS A 62 29.93 -17.64 25.71
CA LYS A 62 29.15 -16.40 25.59
C LYS A 62 29.10 -15.89 24.15
N LEU A 63 30.24 -15.87 23.46
CA LEU A 63 30.32 -15.44 22.07
C LEU A 63 29.50 -16.34 21.15
N LYS A 64 29.54 -17.67 21.37
CA LYS A 64 28.75 -18.62 20.59
C LYS A 64 27.25 -18.35 20.73
N ASN A 65 26.76 -18.20 21.96
CA ASN A 65 25.35 -17.90 22.21
C ASN A 65 24.94 -16.58 21.54
N SER A 66 25.77 -15.54 21.66
CA SER A 66 25.53 -14.26 20.99
C SER A 66 25.49 -14.38 19.47
N CYS A 67 26.38 -15.17 18.86
CA CYS A 67 26.35 -15.46 17.42
C CYS A 67 25.07 -16.19 16.99
N ASP A 68 24.60 -17.16 17.79
CA ASP A 68 23.37 -17.90 17.49
C ASP A 68 22.13 -16.99 17.58
N GLU A 69 22.07 -16.09 18.57
CA GLU A 69 21.03 -15.06 18.68
C GLU A 69 21.03 -14.12 17.48
N LEU A 70 22.22 -13.62 17.07
CA LEU A 70 22.35 -12.76 15.90
C LEU A 70 21.91 -13.48 14.62
N LYS A 71 22.26 -14.76 14.46
CA LYS A 71 21.83 -15.58 13.31
C LYS A 71 20.31 -15.70 13.25
N ASN A 72 19.67 -15.93 14.39
CA ASN A 72 18.20 -15.99 14.46
C ASN A 72 17.57 -14.63 14.13
N ALA A 73 18.11 -13.53 14.66
CA ALA A 73 17.64 -12.20 14.36
C ALA A 73 17.75 -11.85 12.86
N ILE A 74 18.87 -12.22 12.22
CA ILE A 74 19.07 -12.04 10.78
C ILE A 74 18.02 -12.80 9.98
N ASN A 75 17.73 -14.06 10.34
CA ASN A 75 16.71 -14.86 9.66
C ASN A 75 15.31 -14.23 9.79
N VAL A 76 14.96 -13.71 10.97
CA VAL A 76 13.68 -13.00 11.18
C VAL A 76 13.59 -11.77 10.27
N VAL A 77 14.66 -10.95 10.21
CA VAL A 77 14.70 -9.76 9.35
C VAL A 77 14.62 -10.15 7.87
N HIS A 78 15.31 -11.21 7.46
CA HIS A 78 15.26 -11.72 6.10
C HIS A 78 13.84 -12.09 5.67
N ASN A 79 13.15 -12.88 6.48
CA ASN A 79 11.77 -13.32 6.19
C ASN A 79 10.80 -12.13 6.14
N LYS A 80 10.96 -11.15 7.05
CA LYS A 80 10.16 -9.91 7.01
C LYS A 80 10.41 -9.10 5.73
N ARG A 81 11.66 -9.03 5.28
CA ARG A 81 12.01 -8.36 4.02
C ARG A 81 11.37 -9.05 2.82
N GLU A 82 11.39 -10.37 2.76
CA GLU A 82 10.73 -11.12 1.67
C GLU A 82 9.22 -10.90 1.65
N ALA A 83 8.57 -10.94 2.82
CA ALA A 83 7.14 -10.62 2.93
C ALA A 83 6.84 -9.18 2.47
N SER A 84 7.66 -8.21 2.87
CA SER A 84 7.52 -6.82 2.42
C SER A 84 7.73 -6.67 0.92
N ASN A 85 8.70 -7.38 0.34
CA ASN A 85 8.94 -7.34 -1.10
C ASN A 85 7.74 -7.88 -1.88
N ALA A 86 7.12 -8.98 -1.41
CA ALA A 86 5.90 -9.50 -2.04
C ALA A 86 4.74 -8.49 -2.02
N GLN A 87 4.57 -7.74 -0.92
CA GLN A 87 3.58 -6.67 -0.84
C GLN A 87 3.88 -5.52 -1.80
N ILE A 88 5.16 -5.16 -1.98
CA ILE A 88 5.58 -4.11 -2.92
C ILE A 88 5.29 -4.53 -4.37
N GLU A 89 5.55 -5.79 -4.73
CA GLU A 89 5.23 -6.27 -6.09
C GLU A 89 3.71 -6.22 -6.36
N GLU A 90 2.87 -6.54 -5.36
CA GLU A 90 1.41 -6.39 -5.52
C GLU A 90 1.03 -4.90 -5.67
N ALA A 91 1.66 -4.00 -4.91
CA ALA A 91 1.40 -2.57 -5.02
C ALA A 91 1.80 -1.99 -6.39
N LYS A 92 2.77 -2.57 -7.11
CA LYS A 92 3.10 -2.14 -8.48
C LYS A 92 1.95 -2.32 -9.46
N ARG A 93 1.07 -3.31 -9.25
CA ARG A 93 -0.15 -3.48 -10.07
C ARG A 93 -1.10 -2.29 -9.98
N ILE A 94 -0.98 -1.45 -8.96
CA ILE A 94 -1.75 -0.21 -8.86
C ILE A 94 -1.41 0.73 -10.03
N GLY A 95 -0.13 0.79 -10.45
CA GLY A 95 0.26 1.59 -11.60
C GLY A 95 -0.39 1.12 -12.91
N GLU A 96 -0.53 -0.20 -13.11
CA GLU A 96 -1.24 -0.75 -14.27
C GLU A 96 -2.74 -0.39 -14.25
N LEU A 97 -3.36 -0.31 -13.06
CA LEU A 97 -4.74 0.11 -12.90
C LEU A 97 -4.93 1.61 -13.17
N GLU A 98 -3.94 2.45 -12.83
CA GLU A 98 -3.97 3.89 -13.13
C GLU A 98 -4.07 4.14 -14.64
N ASP A 99 -3.27 3.45 -15.45
CA ASP A 99 -3.31 3.55 -16.91
C ASP A 99 -4.69 3.15 -17.48
N ILE A 100 -5.27 2.05 -16.95
CA ILE A 100 -6.61 1.59 -17.33
C ILE A 100 -7.70 2.61 -16.98
N ILE A 101 -7.57 3.28 -15.83
CA ILE A 101 -8.52 4.32 -15.40
C ILE A 101 -8.45 5.51 -16.36
N ILE A 102 -7.25 5.98 -16.71
CA ILE A 102 -7.05 7.08 -17.65
C ILE A 102 -7.68 6.74 -19.01
N GLU A 103 -7.44 5.54 -19.54
CA GLU A 103 -8.03 5.11 -20.82
C GLU A 103 -9.57 5.09 -20.78
N LYS A 104 -10.15 4.60 -19.67
CA LYS A 104 -11.60 4.58 -19.48
C LYS A 104 -12.20 5.98 -19.42
N GLU A 105 -11.57 6.91 -18.70
CA GLU A 105 -12.03 8.30 -18.64
C GLU A 105 -12.01 8.97 -20.02
N GLU A 106 -10.98 8.73 -20.83
CA GLU A 106 -10.93 9.25 -22.19
C GLU A 106 -12.02 8.64 -23.08
N ALA A 107 -12.26 7.34 -22.96
CA ALA A 107 -13.33 6.65 -23.69
C ALA A 107 -14.73 7.17 -23.29
N GLU A 108 -14.94 7.44 -22.01
CA GLU A 108 -16.19 8.00 -21.49
C GLU A 108 -16.43 9.43 -21.99
N LYS A 109 -15.41 10.30 -21.93
CA LYS A 109 -15.47 11.65 -22.52
C LYS A 109 -15.81 11.64 -24.01
N LYS A 110 -15.30 10.65 -24.77
CA LYS A 110 -15.65 10.49 -26.20
C LYS A 110 -17.11 10.07 -26.37
N LYS A 111 -17.62 9.16 -25.54
CA LYS A 111 -19.03 8.74 -25.56
C LYS A 111 -19.96 9.89 -25.22
N ASP A 112 -19.64 10.69 -24.21
CA ASP A 112 -20.46 11.84 -23.80
C ASP A 112 -20.61 12.86 -24.93
N LYS A 113 -19.52 13.19 -25.62
CA LYS A 113 -19.56 14.08 -26.80
C LYS A 113 -20.45 13.50 -27.91
N LEU A 114 -20.39 12.19 -28.14
CA LEU A 114 -21.25 11.54 -29.14
C LEU A 114 -22.73 11.56 -28.72
N ILE A 115 -23.03 11.40 -27.43
CA ILE A 115 -24.40 11.49 -26.90
C ILE A 115 -24.92 12.92 -27.06
N GLN A 116 -24.17 13.92 -26.62
CA GLN A 116 -24.55 15.34 -26.76
C GLN A 116 -24.83 15.71 -28.23
N GLU A 117 -23.98 15.25 -29.15
CA GLU A 117 -24.15 15.49 -30.58
C GLU A 117 -25.38 14.77 -31.15
N ARG A 118 -25.65 13.54 -30.71
CA ARG A 118 -26.86 12.81 -31.09
C ARG A 118 -28.11 13.49 -30.56
N GLU A 119 -28.12 13.90 -29.30
CA GLU A 119 -29.24 14.64 -28.70
C GLU A 119 -29.51 15.96 -29.42
N ARG A 120 -28.46 16.71 -29.77
CA ARG A 120 -28.59 17.93 -30.57
C ARG A 120 -29.26 17.64 -31.91
N ARG A 121 -28.82 16.61 -32.63
CA ARG A 121 -29.43 16.22 -33.92
C ARG A 121 -30.87 15.74 -33.76
N VAL A 122 -31.20 15.00 -32.69
CA VAL A 122 -32.59 14.59 -32.41
C VAL A 122 -33.48 15.81 -32.18
N ARG A 123 -33.00 16.82 -31.44
CA ARG A 123 -33.73 18.08 -31.26
C ARG A 123 -33.95 18.79 -32.60
N GLU A 124 -32.91 18.95 -33.41
CA GLU A 124 -33.01 19.60 -34.73
C GLU A 124 -34.00 18.91 -35.67
N VAL A 125 -33.98 17.57 -35.71
CA VAL A 125 -34.94 16.80 -36.50
C VAL A 125 -36.35 16.95 -35.94
N SER A 126 -36.53 16.87 -34.62
CA SER A 126 -37.84 17.08 -33.97
C SER A 126 -38.40 18.46 -34.28
N ASP A 127 -37.58 19.51 -34.19
CA ASP A 127 -37.99 20.89 -34.44
C ASP A 127 -38.35 21.09 -35.91
N THR A 128 -37.59 20.46 -36.83
CA THR A 128 -37.88 20.47 -38.27
C THR A 128 -39.22 19.79 -38.57
N ILE A 129 -39.47 18.61 -37.99
CA ILE A 129 -40.73 17.87 -38.18
C ILE A 129 -41.93 18.65 -37.63
N LYS A 130 -41.74 19.37 -36.51
CA LYS A 130 -42.81 20.12 -35.85
C LYS A 130 -42.94 21.56 -36.33
N TRP A 131 -42.12 22.00 -37.29
CA TRP A 131 -42.05 23.40 -37.72
C TRP A 131 -43.42 23.96 -38.18
N ASN A 132 -44.24 23.15 -38.84
CA ASN A 132 -45.58 23.53 -39.30
C ASN A 132 -46.71 23.13 -38.34
N ASN A 133 -46.40 22.52 -37.19
CA ASN A 133 -47.42 22.02 -36.27
C ASN A 133 -47.92 23.14 -35.35
N THR A 134 -49.23 23.35 -35.31
CA THR A 134 -49.87 24.34 -34.42
C THR A 134 -50.57 23.64 -33.25
N HIS A 135 -50.37 24.13 -32.02
CA HIS A 135 -51.05 23.62 -30.83
C HIS A 135 -52.22 24.54 -30.46
N ILE A 136 -53.45 24.00 -30.48
CA ILE A 136 -54.66 24.70 -30.04
C ILE A 136 -55.06 24.16 -28.67
N ILE A 137 -55.28 25.07 -27.71
CA ILE A 137 -55.56 24.72 -26.30
C ILE A 137 -56.92 25.31 -25.92
N GLY A 138 -57.63 24.67 -24.98
CA GLY A 138 -58.91 25.15 -24.46
C GLY A 138 -60.14 24.60 -25.19
N ILE A 139 -59.96 23.66 -26.12
CA ILE A 139 -61.06 22.99 -26.83
C ILE A 139 -61.69 21.92 -25.94
N PRO A 140 -63.01 22.00 -25.63
CA PRO A 140 -63.73 20.97 -24.89
C PRO A 140 -63.64 19.61 -25.58
N GLU A 141 -63.49 18.52 -24.82
CA GLU A 141 -63.38 17.17 -25.39
C GLU A 141 -64.67 16.73 -26.09
N GLU A 142 -65.84 17.19 -25.61
CA GLU A 142 -67.15 16.84 -26.18
C GLU A 142 -67.37 17.44 -27.57
N GLU A 143 -66.85 18.64 -27.81
CA GLU A 143 -66.95 19.35 -29.09
C GLU A 143 -66.23 18.57 -30.20
N GLU A 144 -65.04 18.08 -29.88
CA GLU A 144 -64.24 17.23 -30.75
C GLU A 144 -64.85 15.83 -30.92
N ARG A 145 -65.39 15.22 -29.86
CA ARG A 145 -66.06 13.91 -29.96
C ARG A 145 -67.29 13.92 -30.86
N GLY A 146 -68.00 15.04 -30.93
CA GLY A 146 -69.22 15.17 -31.73
C GLY A 146 -68.96 15.40 -33.22
N LYS A 147 -67.98 16.25 -33.55
CA LYS A 147 -67.73 16.77 -34.91
C LYS A 147 -66.43 16.21 -35.54
N GLY A 148 -65.49 15.74 -34.71
CA GLY A 148 -64.13 15.40 -35.14
C GLY A 148 -63.17 16.58 -35.02
N THR A 149 -61.87 16.29 -34.91
CA THR A 149 -60.80 17.29 -34.73
C THR A 149 -60.66 18.25 -35.90
N GLU A 150 -60.78 17.73 -37.13
CA GLU A 150 -60.62 18.51 -38.35
C GLU A 150 -61.78 19.51 -38.52
N GLU A 151 -63.02 19.07 -38.32
CA GLU A 151 -64.21 19.94 -38.42
C GLU A 151 -64.20 21.06 -37.37
N VAL A 152 -63.77 20.75 -36.14
CA VAL A 152 -63.57 21.77 -35.10
C VAL A 152 -62.50 22.78 -35.51
N LEU A 153 -61.42 22.33 -36.15
CA LEU A 153 -60.36 23.22 -36.61
C LEU A 153 -60.83 24.14 -37.76
N GLU A 154 -61.60 23.62 -38.71
CA GLU A 154 -62.22 24.42 -39.78
C GLU A 154 -63.20 25.47 -39.23
N GLN A 155 -64.00 25.13 -38.21
CA GLN A 155 -64.87 26.10 -37.52
C GLN A 155 -64.06 27.21 -36.87
N ILE A 156 -62.98 26.88 -36.17
CA ILE A 156 -62.10 27.88 -35.55
C ILE A 156 -61.48 28.81 -36.60
N LEU A 157 -60.99 28.26 -37.71
CA LEU A 157 -60.38 29.04 -38.80
C LEU A 157 -61.40 29.97 -39.46
N THR A 158 -62.61 29.50 -39.74
CA THR A 158 -63.65 30.32 -40.38
C THR A 158 -64.21 31.41 -39.46
N GLU A 159 -64.37 31.13 -38.17
CA GLU A 159 -64.85 32.11 -37.18
C GLU A 159 -63.81 33.20 -36.87
N ASN A 160 -62.53 32.83 -36.74
CA ASN A 160 -61.49 33.76 -36.28
C ASN A 160 -60.62 34.34 -37.40
N LEU A 161 -60.43 33.61 -38.50
CA LEU A 161 -59.53 33.97 -39.60
C LEU A 161 -60.23 33.87 -40.97
N PRO A 162 -61.35 34.58 -41.20
CA PRO A 162 -62.20 34.41 -42.39
C PRO A 162 -61.53 34.76 -43.74
N ASN A 163 -60.37 35.42 -43.71
CA ASN A 163 -59.60 35.77 -44.90
C ASN A 163 -58.55 34.72 -45.27
N LEU A 164 -58.15 33.86 -44.32
CA LEU A 164 -57.08 32.88 -44.51
C LEU A 164 -57.46 31.80 -45.54
N GLY A 165 -58.71 31.34 -45.51
CA GLY A 165 -59.23 30.37 -46.48
C GLY A 165 -59.52 30.92 -47.88
N LYS A 166 -59.43 32.23 -48.10
CA LYS A 166 -59.67 32.88 -49.42
C LYS A 166 -58.37 33.19 -50.17
N GLU A 167 -57.28 33.39 -49.44
CA GLU A 167 -56.00 33.85 -50.00
C GLU A 167 -54.91 32.76 -50.00
N THR A 168 -55.10 31.65 -49.27
CA THR A 168 -54.12 30.57 -49.16
C THR A 168 -54.78 29.18 -49.20
N ASP A 169 -54.21 28.28 -50.01
CA ASP A 169 -54.53 26.84 -50.02
C ASP A 169 -54.03 26.20 -48.72
N THR A 170 -54.77 26.40 -47.64
CA THR A 170 -54.44 25.86 -46.31
C THR A 170 -54.89 24.41 -46.23
N GLU A 171 -53.98 23.48 -46.56
CA GLU A 171 -54.22 22.04 -46.47
C GLU A 171 -53.85 21.53 -45.06
N ILE A 172 -54.83 20.93 -44.37
CA ILE A 172 -54.61 20.28 -43.08
C ILE A 172 -54.12 18.85 -43.38
N GLN A 173 -52.89 18.54 -43.00
CA GLN A 173 -52.35 17.19 -43.21
C GLN A 173 -52.87 16.18 -42.18
N GLU A 174 -52.96 16.59 -40.91
CA GLU A 174 -53.46 15.77 -39.80
C GLU A 174 -53.90 16.67 -38.65
N ALA A 175 -55.05 16.37 -38.04
CA ALA A 175 -55.53 17.03 -36.83
C ALA A 175 -55.88 15.99 -35.77
N GLN A 176 -55.22 16.05 -34.60
CA GLN A 176 -55.43 15.08 -33.52
C GLN A 176 -55.24 15.69 -32.13
N ARG A 177 -55.96 15.13 -31.15
CA ARG A 177 -55.76 15.48 -29.74
C ARG A 177 -54.50 14.84 -29.17
N THR A 178 -53.78 15.64 -28.39
CA THR A 178 -52.61 15.18 -27.64
C THR A 178 -52.86 15.35 -26.13
N PRO A 179 -52.56 14.34 -25.28
CA PRO A 179 -52.08 13.00 -25.65
C PRO A 179 -53.19 12.15 -26.28
N LEU A 180 -52.85 11.28 -27.25
CA LEU A 180 -53.79 10.27 -27.75
C LEU A 180 -54.16 9.34 -26.58
N ARG A 181 -55.43 9.37 -26.16
CA ARG A 181 -55.92 8.38 -25.20
C ARG A 181 -55.92 7.01 -25.87
N HIS A 182 -54.99 6.16 -25.47
CA HIS A 182 -55.12 4.72 -25.70
C HIS A 182 -56.18 4.23 -24.73
N ASN A 183 -57.37 3.90 -25.24
CA ASN A 183 -58.33 3.13 -24.46
C ASN A 183 -57.72 1.75 -24.23
N LEU A 184 -57.12 1.53 -23.05
CA LEU A 184 -56.90 0.19 -22.52
C LEU A 184 -58.29 -0.33 -22.13
N ASN A 185 -58.91 -1.08 -23.04
CA ASN A 185 -60.04 -1.94 -22.71
C ASN A 185 -59.58 -3.12 -21.86
#